data_AF-A0A3C1DSZ0-F1
#
_entry.id   AF-A0A3C1DSZ0-F1
#
_cell.length_a   1.000
_cell.length_b   1.000
_cell.length_c   1.000
_cell.angle_alpha   90.00
_cell.angle_beta   90.00
_cell.angle_gamma   90.00
#
_symmetry.space_group_name_H-M   'P 1'
#
loop_
_entity.id
_entity.type
_entity.pdbx_description
1 polymer ?
#
loop_
_entity_poly.entity_id
_entity_poly.type
_entity_poly.pdbx_seq_one_letter_code
_entity_poly.pdbx_strand_id
1 'polypeptide(L)'
;LPEELFLDSIGTLVTQDAAWVPADHEKSLYLRPFMFSTEVGLGVRAAKEYVYLLIASPAGAYFANGVQPVSVWLSTDYIRAAPGGTGEAKFAGNYAASLLAQDTAAREHGCDQVVWLDAVERRWIEEMGGMNMFF
;
A
#
# COMPACT_ATOMS: atom_id res chain seq x y z
N LEU A 1 16.06 0.15 11.09
CA LEU A 1 15.70 -1.04 11.89
C LEU A 1 16.52 -2.20 11.35
N PRO A 2 17.28 -2.94 12.17
CA PRO A 2 17.95 -4.17 11.73
C PRO A 2 16.93 -5.20 11.24
N GLU A 3 17.28 -5.97 10.20
CA GLU A 3 16.39 -6.97 9.59
C GLU A 3 16.01 -8.08 10.59
N GLU A 4 16.96 -8.55 11.39
CA GLU A 4 16.71 -9.55 12.43
C GLU A 4 15.65 -9.08 13.43
N LEU A 5 15.77 -7.85 13.93
CA LEU A 5 14.79 -7.27 14.85
C LEU A 5 13.39 -7.14 14.22
N PHE A 6 13.32 -6.88 12.91
CA PHE A 6 12.05 -6.86 12.18
C PHE A 6 11.42 -8.26 12.15
N LEU A 7 12.18 -9.28 11.77
CA LEU A 7 11.71 -10.67 11.71
C LEU A 7 11.32 -11.20 13.10
N ASP A 8 12.10 -10.90 14.13
CA ASP A 8 11.81 -11.29 15.51
C ASP A 8 10.51 -10.65 16.01
N SER A 9 10.24 -9.39 15.65
CA SER A 9 8.98 -8.73 16.00
C SER A 9 7.77 -9.43 15.38
N ILE A 10 7.91 -9.93 14.14
CA ILE A 10 6.89 -10.71 13.46
C ILE A 10 6.69 -12.06 14.16
N GLY A 11 7.76 -12.80 14.41
CA GLY A 11 7.70 -14.09 15.10
C GLY A 11 7.06 -13.97 16.48
N THR A 12 7.41 -12.93 17.22
CA THR A 12 6.85 -12.63 18.55
C THR A 12 5.35 -12.35 18.47
N LEU A 13 4.91 -11.47 17.57
CA LEU A 13 3.49 -11.13 17.45
C LEU A 13 2.65 -12.34 16.99
N VAL A 14 3.11 -13.06 15.96
CA VAL A 14 2.38 -14.23 15.43
C VAL A 14 2.28 -15.34 16.47
N THR A 15 3.32 -15.54 17.29
CA THR A 15 3.29 -16.53 18.38
C THR A 15 2.30 -16.12 19.48
N GLN A 16 2.34 -14.85 19.90
CA GLN A 16 1.46 -14.33 20.95
C GLN A 16 -0.01 -14.33 20.53
N ASP A 17 -0.28 -13.94 19.28
CA ASP A 17 -1.62 -13.78 18.71
C ASP A 17 -2.03 -14.98 17.83
N ALA A 18 -1.47 -16.16 18.07
CA ALA A 18 -1.72 -17.35 17.25
C ALA A 18 -3.22 -17.70 17.10
N ALA A 19 -4.04 -17.39 18.11
CA ALA A 19 -5.49 -17.60 18.07
C ALA A 19 -6.21 -16.73 17.03
N TRP A 20 -5.60 -15.63 16.57
CA TRP A 20 -6.13 -14.76 15.52
C TRP A 20 -5.77 -15.22 14.12
N VAL A 21 -4.86 -16.19 13.96
CA VAL A 21 -4.49 -16.76 12.67
C VAL A 21 -5.63 -17.66 12.17
N PRO A 22 -6.28 -17.32 11.05
CA PRO A 22 -7.35 -18.16 10.51
C PRO A 22 -6.83 -19.56 10.13
N ALA A 23 -7.63 -20.59 10.40
CA ALA A 23 -7.31 -21.97 9.98
C ALA A 23 -7.68 -22.27 8.52
N ASP A 24 -8.44 -21.37 7.87
CA ASP A 24 -8.93 -21.51 6.50
C ASP A 24 -7.84 -21.11 5.50
N HIS A 25 -7.62 -21.92 4.47
CA HIS A 25 -6.55 -21.75 3.48
C HIS A 25 -6.67 -20.46 2.65
N GLU A 26 -7.87 -19.89 2.51
CA GLU A 26 -8.09 -18.65 1.77
C GLU A 26 -8.12 -17.41 2.69
N LYS A 27 -7.80 -17.60 3.98
CA LYS A 27 -7.75 -16.53 4.97
C LYS A 27 -6.35 -16.45 5.57
N SER A 28 -5.99 -15.27 6.05
CA SER A 28 -4.65 -15.04 6.60
C SER A 28 -4.66 -14.05 7.74
N LEU A 29 -3.57 -13.96 8.49
CA LEU A 29 -3.30 -12.85 9.39
C LEU A 29 -2.45 -11.83 8.65
N TYR A 30 -3.05 -10.71 8.28
CA TYR A 30 -2.33 -9.64 7.61
C TYR A 30 -1.48 -8.84 8.61
N LEU A 31 -0.19 -8.75 8.33
CA LEU A 31 0.79 -8.04 9.16
C LEU A 31 1.06 -6.66 8.57
N ARG A 32 0.99 -5.62 9.41
CA ARG A 32 1.24 -4.22 9.04
C ARG A 32 2.36 -3.63 9.89
N PRO A 33 3.62 -3.85 9.53
CA PRO A 33 4.72 -3.08 10.07
C PRO A 33 4.67 -1.65 9.51
N PHE A 34 4.94 -0.66 10.35
CA PHE A 34 5.08 0.73 9.92
C PHE A 34 6.00 1.50 10.87
N MET A 35 6.51 2.63 10.37
CA MET A 35 7.38 3.52 11.13
C MET A 35 7.01 4.97 10.84
N PHE A 36 7.07 5.80 11.86
CA PHE A 36 6.83 7.23 11.74
C PHE A 36 7.70 8.02 12.72
N SER A 37 7.97 9.28 12.38
CA SER A 37 8.71 10.20 13.24
C SER A 37 7.85 10.62 14.42
N THR A 38 8.44 10.67 15.60
CA THR A 38 7.82 11.22 16.81
C THR A 38 8.59 12.42 17.37
N GLU A 39 9.67 12.83 16.70
CA GLU A 39 10.48 13.96 17.16
C GLU A 39 9.65 15.25 17.23
N VAL A 40 9.74 15.93 18.37
CA VAL A 40 9.11 17.25 18.56
C VAL A 40 9.93 18.31 17.84
N GLY A 41 9.33 18.94 16.83
CA GLY A 41 9.93 20.06 16.11
C GLY A 41 9.16 20.43 14.85
N LEU A 42 9.34 21.67 14.39
CA LEU A 42 8.69 22.19 13.18
C LEU A 42 9.64 22.26 11.97
N GLY A 43 10.95 22.06 12.19
CA GLY A 43 11.95 22.16 11.13
C GLY A 43 11.86 20.99 10.16
N VAL A 44 11.93 21.28 8.85
CA VAL A 44 11.93 20.26 7.80
C VAL A 44 13.33 19.66 7.68
N ARG A 45 13.53 18.49 8.29
CA ARG A 45 14.76 17.69 8.21
C ARG A 45 14.44 16.23 8.53
N ALA A 46 15.42 15.36 8.32
CA ALA A 46 15.36 14.00 8.86
C ALA A 46 15.18 14.06 10.39
N ALA A 47 14.29 13.23 10.90
CA ALA A 47 14.03 13.16 12.32
C ALA A 47 15.13 12.38 13.05
N LYS A 48 15.20 12.56 14.37
CA LYS A 48 16.12 11.84 15.27
C LYS A 48 15.41 10.80 16.12
N GLU A 49 14.08 10.88 16.21
CA GLU A 49 13.25 9.97 16.99
C GLU A 49 12.16 9.38 16.10
N TYR A 50 12.07 8.06 16.14
CA TYR A 50 11.13 7.27 15.36
C TYR A 50 10.50 6.19 16.23
N VAL A 51 9.25 5.86 15.92
CA VAL A 51 8.55 4.71 16.49
C VAL A 51 8.29 3.71 15.38
N TYR A 52 8.69 2.46 15.63
CA TYR A 52 8.29 1.29 14.86
C TYR A 52 7.14 0.59 15.58
N LEU A 53 6.10 0.21 14.84
CA LEU A 53 5.01 -0.62 15.34
C LEU A 53 4.71 -1.73 14.33
N LEU A 54 4.31 -2.88 14.88
CA LEU A 54 3.73 -3.97 14.13
C LEU A 54 2.33 -4.24 14.69
N ILE A 55 1.33 -4.16 13.81
CA ILE A 55 -0.04 -4.58 14.11
C ILE A 55 -0.45 -5.70 13.17
N ALA A 56 -1.43 -6.49 13.59
CA ALA A 56 -1.98 -7.58 12.80
C ALA A 56 -3.50 -7.45 12.68
N SER A 57 -4.07 -7.96 11.59
CA SER A 57 -5.52 -8.00 11.36
C SER A 57 -5.89 -9.24 10.55
N PRO A 58 -6.88 -10.05 10.99
CA PRO A 58 -7.38 -11.16 10.18
C PRO A 58 -7.93 -10.64 8.85
N ALA A 59 -7.46 -11.22 7.75
CA ALA A 59 -7.89 -10.91 6.39
C ALA A 59 -8.66 -12.10 5.82
N GLY A 60 -9.88 -11.82 5.32
CA GLY A 60 -10.71 -12.80 4.65
C GLY A 60 -10.24 -13.09 3.23
N ALA A 61 -10.93 -14.03 2.58
CA ALA A 61 -10.72 -14.34 1.18
C ALA A 61 -10.98 -13.08 0.34
N TYR A 62 -9.97 -12.67 -0.45
CA TYR A 62 -10.07 -11.51 -1.33
C TYR A 62 -11.17 -11.69 -2.39
N PHE A 63 -11.46 -12.94 -2.76
CA PHE A 63 -12.45 -13.34 -3.75
C PHE A 63 -13.41 -14.39 -3.20
N ALA A 64 -14.16 -14.05 -2.14
CA ALA A 64 -15.10 -14.98 -1.48
C ALA A 64 -16.16 -15.58 -2.43
N ASN A 65 -16.46 -14.92 -3.56
CA ASN A 65 -17.40 -15.37 -4.59
C ASN A 65 -16.72 -15.71 -5.93
N GLY A 66 -15.45 -16.10 -5.89
CA GLY A 66 -14.63 -16.34 -7.08
C GLY A 66 -13.98 -15.06 -7.63
N VAL A 67 -12.94 -15.23 -8.44
CA VAL A 67 -12.18 -14.11 -9.03
C VAL A 67 -13.09 -13.30 -9.94
N GLN A 68 -13.31 -12.04 -9.59
CA GLN A 68 -14.07 -11.10 -10.40
C GLN A 68 -13.11 -10.15 -11.11
N PRO A 69 -13.26 -9.93 -12.42
CA PRO A 69 -12.47 -8.92 -13.12
C PRO A 69 -12.82 -7.54 -12.58
N VAL A 70 -11.84 -6.64 -12.64
CA VAL A 70 -12.03 -5.23 -12.29
C VAL A 70 -11.99 -4.38 -13.56
N SER A 71 -12.86 -3.38 -13.62
CA SER A 71 -12.80 -2.32 -14.62
C SER A 71 -11.76 -1.26 -14.22
N VAL A 72 -11.08 -0.70 -15.22
CA VAL A 72 -9.96 0.22 -14.98
C VAL A 72 -10.09 1.51 -15.78
N TRP A 73 -9.77 2.62 -15.12
CA TRP A 73 -9.63 3.93 -15.76
C TRP A 73 -8.15 4.31 -15.86
N LEU A 74 -7.68 4.59 -17.07
CA LEU A 74 -6.33 5.05 -17.31
C LEU A 74 -6.22 6.53 -16.97
N SER A 75 -5.45 6.89 -15.95
CA SER A 75 -5.32 8.28 -15.52
C SER A 75 -4.38 9.06 -16.43
N THR A 76 -4.93 10.02 -17.18
CA THR A 76 -4.16 10.95 -18.03
C THR A 76 -3.80 12.24 -17.32
N ASP A 77 -4.52 12.59 -16.25
CA ASP A 77 -4.39 13.88 -15.57
C ASP A 77 -3.56 13.75 -14.28
N TYR A 78 -3.70 12.65 -13.55
CA TYR A 78 -2.94 12.36 -12.33
C TYR A 78 -1.77 11.40 -12.59
N ILE A 79 -0.74 11.49 -11.76
CA ILE A 79 0.41 10.57 -11.75
C ILE A 79 0.54 9.96 -10.35
N ARG A 80 1.02 8.72 -10.27
CA ARG A 80 1.29 8.07 -8.99
C ARG A 80 2.55 8.60 -8.33
N ALA A 81 3.60 8.74 -9.14
CA ALA A 81 4.93 9.18 -8.74
C ALA A 81 5.67 9.75 -9.95
N ALA A 82 6.82 10.40 -9.72
CA ALA A 82 7.69 10.92 -10.78
C ALA A 82 9.12 10.39 -10.62
N PRO A 83 9.94 10.36 -11.68
CA PRO A 83 11.36 10.04 -11.59
C PRO A 83 12.08 10.90 -10.55
N GLY A 84 12.89 10.27 -9.69
CA GLY A 84 13.54 10.92 -8.55
C GLY A 84 12.62 11.20 -7.35
N GLY A 85 11.33 10.86 -7.45
CA GLY A 85 10.37 10.90 -6.35
C GLY A 85 10.45 9.66 -5.46
N THR A 86 9.36 9.40 -4.73
CA THR A 86 9.30 8.30 -3.75
C THR A 86 8.51 7.09 -4.26
N GLY A 87 8.32 6.96 -5.57
CA GLY A 87 7.41 5.97 -6.18
C GLY A 87 7.74 4.51 -5.85
N GLU A 88 9.02 4.18 -5.71
CA GLU A 88 9.51 2.85 -5.35
C GLU A 88 9.41 2.54 -3.84
N ALA A 89 9.22 3.57 -3.00
CA ALA A 89 9.10 3.41 -1.56
C ALA A 89 7.63 3.22 -1.15
N LYS A 90 7.39 2.36 -0.16
CA LYS A 90 6.06 2.20 0.47
C LYS A 90 5.77 3.33 1.46
N PHE A 91 5.71 4.55 0.92
CA PHE A 91 5.56 5.80 1.65
C PHE A 91 4.11 6.30 1.61
N ALA A 92 3.61 6.76 2.76
CA ALA A 92 2.23 7.23 2.91
C ALA A 92 1.83 8.34 1.93
N GLY A 93 2.77 9.24 1.57
CA GLY A 93 2.48 10.33 0.64
C GLY A 93 2.05 9.86 -0.75
N ASN A 94 2.58 8.74 -1.24
CA ASN A 94 2.17 8.17 -2.53
C ASN A 94 0.69 7.75 -2.53
N TYR A 95 0.24 7.16 -1.42
CA TYR A 95 -1.15 6.72 -1.26
C TYR A 95 -2.09 7.90 -1.00
N ALA A 96 -1.66 8.90 -0.23
CA ALA A 96 -2.47 10.09 0.00
C ALA A 96 -2.73 10.85 -1.31
N ALA A 97 -1.71 11.00 -2.15
CA ALA A 97 -1.83 11.65 -3.45
C ALA A 97 -2.73 10.90 -4.43
N SER A 98 -2.84 9.56 -4.30
CA SER A 98 -3.63 8.74 -5.24
C SER A 98 -5.15 8.77 -4.98
N LEU A 99 -5.60 9.20 -3.81
CA LEU A 99 -7.01 9.10 -3.40
C LEU A 99 -7.95 9.84 -4.35
N LEU A 100 -7.56 11.02 -4.83
CA LEU A 100 -8.39 11.82 -5.73
C LEU A 100 -8.59 11.12 -7.08
N ALA A 101 -7.53 10.56 -7.66
CA ALA A 101 -7.63 9.87 -8.95
C ALA A 101 -8.46 8.58 -8.84
N GLN A 102 -8.36 7.84 -7.74
CA GLN A 102 -9.21 6.68 -7.49
C GLN A 102 -10.68 7.06 -7.31
N ASP A 103 -10.96 8.20 -6.66
CA ASP A 103 -12.33 8.72 -6.54
C ASP A 103 -12.89 9.16 -7.90
N THR A 104 -12.10 9.85 -8.72
CA THR A 104 -12.45 10.19 -10.11
C THR A 104 -12.71 8.94 -10.95
N ALA A 105 -11.88 7.91 -10.85
CA ALA A 105 -12.10 6.62 -11.54
C ALA A 105 -13.50 6.05 -11.23
N ALA A 106 -13.88 6.04 -9.95
CA ALA A 106 -15.15 5.50 -9.51
C ALA A 106 -16.34 6.39 -9.88
N ARG A 107 -16.27 7.69 -9.58
CA ARG A 107 -17.42 8.61 -9.69
C ARG A 107 -17.66 9.12 -11.10
N GLU A 108 -16.60 9.40 -11.84
CA GLU A 108 -16.70 10.05 -13.16
C GLU A 108 -16.61 9.04 -14.30
N HIS A 109 -15.88 7.94 -14.10
CA HIS A 109 -15.65 6.93 -15.13
C HIS A 109 -16.29 5.57 -14.83
N GLY A 110 -16.90 5.38 -13.65
CA GLY A 110 -17.56 4.13 -13.27
C GLY A 110 -16.62 2.92 -13.24
N CYS A 111 -15.34 3.14 -12.97
CA CYS A 111 -14.29 2.12 -12.94
C CYS A 111 -13.91 1.74 -11.50
N ASP A 112 -13.57 0.47 -11.28
CA ASP A 112 -13.21 -0.05 -9.96
C ASP A 112 -11.83 0.41 -9.49
N GLN A 113 -10.89 0.57 -10.42
CA GLN A 113 -9.51 0.96 -10.14
C GLN A 113 -8.98 1.99 -11.13
N VAL A 114 -8.04 2.80 -10.67
CA VAL A 114 -7.20 3.64 -11.53
C VAL A 114 -5.98 2.85 -12.02
N VAL A 115 -5.59 3.05 -13.29
CA VAL A 115 -4.31 2.61 -13.85
C VAL A 115 -3.44 3.84 -14.09
N TRP A 116 -2.18 3.73 -13.71
CA TRP A 116 -1.20 4.81 -13.77
C TRP A 116 -0.39 4.75 -15.06
N LEU A 117 -0.20 5.93 -15.64
CA LEU A 117 0.77 6.17 -16.69
C LEU A 117 2.01 6.85 -16.12
N ASP A 118 3.15 6.62 -16.78
CA ASP A 118 4.39 7.29 -16.43
C ASP A 118 4.25 8.81 -16.42
N ALA A 119 4.96 9.45 -15.49
CA ALA A 119 4.78 10.89 -15.29
C ALA A 119 5.34 11.79 -16.40
N VAL A 120 6.21 11.26 -17.27
CA VAL A 120 6.98 12.06 -18.23
C VAL A 120 6.28 12.13 -19.57
N GLU A 121 6.01 10.97 -20.15
CA GLU A 121 5.45 10.81 -21.49
C GLU A 121 3.96 10.51 -21.47
N ARG A 122 3.40 10.12 -20.31
CA ARG A 122 1.98 9.78 -20.13
C ARG A 122 1.52 8.73 -21.15
N ARG A 123 2.33 7.69 -21.36
CA ARG A 123 2.04 6.63 -22.33
C ARG A 123 2.42 5.22 -21.88
N TRP A 124 3.36 5.11 -20.95
CA TRP A 124 3.83 3.82 -20.44
C TRP A 124 2.98 3.42 -19.24
N ILE A 125 2.41 2.23 -19.27
CA ILE A 125 1.63 1.69 -18.14
C ILE A 125 2.58 1.32 -17.01
N GLU A 126 2.29 1.77 -15.79
CA GLU A 126 3.05 1.44 -14.59
C GLU A 126 2.32 0.40 -13.72
N GLU A 127 1.25 0.82 -13.04
CA GLU A 127 0.57 0.05 -11.98
C GLU A 127 -0.96 0.25 -12.01
N MET A 128 -1.70 -0.63 -11.34
CA MET A 128 -3.15 -0.50 -11.10
C MET A 128 -3.39 -0.24 -9.61
N GLY A 129 -3.84 0.96 -9.26
CA GLY A 129 -4.04 1.37 -7.87
C GLY A 129 -2.74 1.27 -7.08
N GLY A 130 -2.62 0.27 -6.21
CA GLY A 130 -1.40 -0.05 -5.46
C GLY A 130 -0.82 -1.44 -5.78
N MET A 131 -1.09 -1.96 -6.98
CA MET A 131 -0.72 -3.30 -7.44
C MET A 131 0.03 -3.23 -8.78
N ASN A 132 0.99 -4.14 -8.97
CA ASN A 132 1.69 -4.32 -10.25
C ASN A 132 0.76 -4.93 -11.32
N MET A 133 1.14 -4.76 -12.59
CA MET A 133 0.41 -5.30 -13.75
C MET A 133 1.25 -6.32 -14.54
N PHE A 134 0.57 -7.25 -15.22
CA PHE A 134 1.15 -8.30 -16.07
C PHE A 134 0.33 -8.43 -17.36
N PHE A 135 0.97 -8.81 -18.47
CA PHE A 135 0.39 -8.90 -19.83
C PHE A 135 0.72 -10.22 -20.51
#